data_AF-A0A7N4NZT5-F1
#
_entry.id   AF-A0A7N4NZT5-F1
#
_cell.length_a   1.000
_cell.length_b   1.000
_cell.length_c   1.000
_cell.angle_alpha   90.00
_cell.angle_beta   90.00
_cell.angle_gamma   90.00
#
_symmetry.space_group_name_H-M   'P 1'
#
loop_
_entity.id
_entity.type
_entity.pdbx_description
1 polymer ?
#
loop_
_entity_poly.entity_id
_entity_poly.type
_entity_poly.pdbx_seq_one_letter_code
_entity_poly.pdbx_strand_id
1 'polypeptide(L)'
;MGASYTETYTLANGTEVTKRAARQDHCFYQGHVEGHKDSAASISACHGIRGFFRTGATAHVIEPLEEEGGGHAVYRAEQLVRKLVTCGVSNSTLEDLEPRMSAAQKPRNWKSASKETRYVELYVVVDHTEYRKYRNREDIRSRVKEIVNHVDKLYQKLRFRVVLIGLEIWDRQDKAQISSSPEDTLENFLRWRSRELVPWKKHDNAQLITGVDFEHTTVGLAKVASMCTLSSGAVNQVTTGLGRRSSGSPPCWS
;
A
#
# COMPACT_ATOMS: atom_id res chain seq x y z
N MET A 1 4.64 -2.71 -13.43
CA MET A 1 5.91 -2.33 -12.77
C MET A 1 6.75 -1.50 -13.74
N GLY A 2 7.68 -0.69 -13.24
CA GLY A 2 8.59 0.11 -14.08
C GLY A 2 9.72 -0.74 -14.68
N ALA A 3 10.25 -0.33 -15.85
CA ALA A 3 11.37 -1.01 -16.51
C ALA A 3 12.67 -0.99 -15.67
N SER A 4 12.76 -0.06 -14.71
CA SER A 4 13.88 0.09 -13.79
C SER A 4 13.66 -0.63 -12.46
N TYR A 5 12.64 -1.47 -12.31
CA TYR A 5 12.31 -2.09 -11.01
C TYR A 5 13.47 -2.92 -10.43
N THR A 6 13.81 -2.64 -9.17
CA THR A 6 14.88 -3.29 -8.42
C THR A 6 14.41 -3.77 -7.05
N GLU A 7 14.97 -4.88 -6.58
CA GLU A 7 14.72 -5.43 -5.26
C GLU A 7 16.01 -5.49 -4.45
N THR A 8 16.00 -4.95 -3.25
CA THR A 8 17.15 -4.91 -2.34
C THR A 8 16.84 -5.69 -1.06
N TYR A 9 17.74 -6.59 -0.66
CA TYR A 9 17.65 -7.40 0.55
C TYR A 9 19.04 -7.87 1.01
N THR A 10 19.14 -8.47 2.19
CA THR A 10 20.42 -8.97 2.75
C THR A 10 20.52 -10.49 2.67
N LEU A 11 21.68 -11.00 2.26
CA LEU A 11 21.96 -12.44 2.25
C LEU A 11 22.29 -12.97 3.65
N ALA A 12 22.32 -14.31 3.78
CA ALA A 12 22.66 -14.97 5.03
C ALA A 12 24.07 -14.62 5.54
N ASN A 13 25.00 -14.29 4.64
CA ASN A 13 26.35 -13.84 4.97
C ASN A 13 26.44 -12.33 5.31
N GLY A 14 25.32 -11.60 5.36
CA GLY A 14 25.28 -10.16 5.63
C GLY A 14 25.51 -9.27 4.40
N THR A 15 25.75 -9.85 3.21
CA THR A 15 25.94 -9.06 1.99
C THR A 15 24.60 -8.50 1.49
N GLU A 16 24.54 -7.20 1.27
CA GLU A 16 23.40 -6.57 0.59
C GLU A 16 23.43 -6.90 -0.90
N VAL A 17 22.27 -7.25 -1.44
CA VAL A 17 22.10 -7.56 -2.84
C VAL A 17 20.92 -6.79 -3.41
N THR A 18 21.19 -6.00 -4.44
CA THR A 18 20.15 -5.47 -5.32
C THR A 18 20.07 -6.31 -6.59
N LYS A 19 18.87 -6.81 -6.91
CA LYS A 19 18.60 -7.49 -8.17
C LYS A 19 17.57 -6.71 -8.97
N ARG A 20 17.69 -6.75 -10.30
CA ARG A 20 16.55 -6.45 -11.16
C ARG A 20 15.67 -7.68 -11.21
N ALA A 21 14.38 -7.53 -10.94
CA ALA A 21 13.48 -8.68 -11.01
C ALA A 21 13.38 -9.17 -12.46
N ALA A 22 13.50 -10.48 -12.65
CA ALA A 22 13.19 -11.10 -13.92
C ALA A 22 11.67 -11.05 -14.18
N ARG A 23 11.30 -11.00 -15.48
CA ARG A 23 9.96 -11.07 -16.10
C ARG A 23 8.73 -10.90 -15.19
N GLN A 24 7.89 -9.92 -15.53
CA GLN A 24 6.62 -9.66 -14.81
C GLN A 24 5.69 -10.88 -14.85
N ASP A 25 5.17 -11.27 -13.69
CA ASP A 25 4.08 -12.25 -13.58
C ASP A 25 2.80 -11.64 -14.17
N HIS A 26 2.20 -12.34 -15.13
CA HIS A 26 0.93 -11.94 -15.76
C HIS A 26 -0.26 -12.38 -14.90
N CYS A 27 -0.36 -11.84 -13.68
CA CYS A 27 -1.44 -12.17 -12.73
C CYS A 27 -2.10 -10.96 -12.07
N PHE A 28 -1.68 -9.74 -12.41
CA PHE A 28 -2.30 -8.50 -11.97
C PHE A 28 -3.11 -7.86 -13.10
N TYR A 29 -4.39 -7.61 -12.84
CA TYR A 29 -5.34 -7.12 -13.81
C TYR A 29 -6.04 -5.86 -13.29
N GLN A 30 -6.28 -4.92 -14.19
CA GLN A 30 -7.05 -3.71 -13.91
C GLN A 30 -8.06 -3.51 -15.04
N GLY A 31 -9.24 -3.00 -14.70
CA GLY A 31 -10.29 -2.83 -15.70
C GLY A 31 -11.48 -2.04 -15.20
N HIS A 32 -12.60 -2.25 -15.88
CA HIS A 32 -13.89 -1.65 -15.60
C HIS A 32 -14.93 -2.77 -15.60
N VAL A 33 -15.99 -2.60 -14.81
CA VAL A 33 -17.10 -3.56 -14.78
C VAL A 33 -17.98 -3.29 -16.00
N GLU A 34 -18.24 -4.34 -16.78
CA GLU A 34 -19.09 -4.26 -17.97
C GLU A 34 -20.49 -3.74 -17.60
N GLY A 35 -21.07 -2.90 -18.46
CA GLY A 35 -22.38 -2.28 -18.22
C GLY A 35 -22.39 -1.14 -17.19
N HIS A 36 -21.28 -0.88 -16.47
CA HIS A 36 -21.20 0.17 -15.46
C HIS A 36 -20.22 1.28 -15.82
N LYS A 37 -20.77 2.46 -16.15
CA LYS A 37 -19.98 3.69 -16.32
C LYS A 37 -19.29 4.08 -15.01
N ASP A 38 -18.12 4.69 -15.13
CA ASP A 38 -17.30 5.15 -14.00
C ASP A 38 -17.00 4.08 -12.94
N SER A 39 -16.99 2.81 -13.34
CA SER A 39 -16.61 1.68 -12.51
C SER A 39 -15.09 1.55 -12.41
N ALA A 40 -14.61 0.67 -11.54
CA ALA A 40 -13.20 0.32 -11.46
C ALA A 40 -13.06 -1.11 -10.98
N ALA A 41 -12.08 -1.85 -11.50
CA ALA A 41 -11.70 -3.16 -10.99
C ALA A 41 -10.18 -3.26 -10.92
N SER A 42 -9.67 -3.88 -9.86
CA SER A 42 -8.25 -4.21 -9.69
C SER A 42 -8.16 -5.57 -9.00
N ILE A 43 -7.60 -6.55 -9.70
CA ILE A 43 -7.60 -7.96 -9.34
C ILE A 43 -6.15 -8.50 -9.36
N SER A 44 -5.81 -9.27 -8.34
CA SER A 44 -4.66 -10.15 -8.26
C SER A 44 -5.16 -11.59 -8.37
N ALA A 45 -4.61 -12.36 -9.29
CA ALA A 45 -4.93 -13.78 -9.49
C ALA A 45 -3.72 -14.68 -9.23
N CYS A 46 -2.68 -14.15 -8.56
CA CYS A 46 -1.40 -14.84 -8.41
C CYS A 46 -1.48 -16.03 -7.43
N HIS A 47 -2.33 -15.93 -6.40
CA HIS A 47 -2.50 -16.94 -5.35
C HIS A 47 -3.99 -17.01 -4.93
N GLY A 48 -4.85 -17.31 -5.91
CA GLY A 48 -6.29 -17.08 -5.78
C GLY A 48 -6.68 -15.64 -6.13
N ILE A 49 -7.99 -15.38 -6.21
CA ILE A 49 -8.51 -14.07 -6.60
C ILE A 49 -8.59 -13.17 -5.36
N ARG A 50 -7.87 -12.06 -5.43
CA ARG A 50 -7.86 -10.98 -4.45
C ARG A 50 -8.10 -9.66 -5.16
N GLY A 51 -8.79 -8.73 -4.51
CA GLY A 51 -8.81 -7.35 -4.97
C GLY A 51 -10.14 -6.68 -4.75
N PHE A 52 -10.46 -5.71 -5.59
CA PHE A 52 -11.69 -4.93 -5.45
C PHE A 52 -12.32 -4.59 -6.80
N PHE A 53 -13.62 -4.35 -6.75
CA PHE A 53 -14.33 -3.67 -7.83
C PHE A 53 -15.36 -2.70 -7.28
N ARG A 54 -15.60 -1.61 -8.01
CA ARG A 54 -16.55 -0.55 -7.64
C ARG A 54 -17.56 -0.36 -8.75
N THR A 55 -18.83 -0.34 -8.38
CA THR A 55 -19.97 0.01 -9.24
C THR A 55 -20.74 1.16 -8.57
N GLY A 56 -20.79 2.33 -9.22
CA GLY A 56 -21.33 3.54 -8.60
C GLY A 56 -20.56 3.92 -7.33
N ALA A 57 -21.27 4.10 -6.21
CA ALA A 57 -20.70 4.44 -4.91
C ALA A 57 -20.27 3.21 -4.07
N THR A 58 -20.58 1.99 -4.52
CA THR A 58 -20.36 0.77 -3.72
C THR A 58 -19.07 0.08 -4.15
N ALA A 59 -18.16 -0.12 -3.21
CA ALA A 59 -16.94 -0.90 -3.41
C ALA A 59 -17.10 -2.31 -2.80
N HIS A 60 -16.69 -3.32 -3.55
CA HIS A 60 -16.67 -4.72 -3.14
C HIS A 60 -15.23 -5.19 -3.07
N VAL A 61 -14.92 -6.00 -2.06
CA VAL A 61 -13.61 -6.63 -1.85
C VAL A 61 -13.78 -8.13 -2.06
N ILE A 62 -12.77 -8.73 -2.69
CA ILE A 62 -12.66 -10.16 -2.94
C ILE A 62 -11.45 -10.68 -2.17
N GLU A 63 -11.64 -11.72 -1.37
CA GLU A 63 -10.56 -12.42 -0.67
C GLU A 63 -10.74 -13.94 -0.76
N PRO A 64 -9.63 -14.71 -0.83
CA PRO A 64 -9.68 -16.16 -0.81
C PRO A 64 -10.02 -16.64 0.60
N LEU A 65 -10.86 -17.66 0.68
CA LEU A 65 -11.14 -18.38 1.92
C LEU A 65 -10.03 -19.41 2.18
N GLU A 66 -9.67 -19.62 3.45
CA GLU A 66 -8.67 -20.62 3.86
C GLU A 66 -9.20 -22.08 3.81
N GLU A 67 -10.36 -22.30 3.18
CA GLU A 67 -11.02 -23.60 3.11
C GLU A 67 -10.53 -24.43 1.91
N GLU A 68 -10.51 -25.76 2.07
CA GLU A 68 -10.01 -26.72 1.07
C GLU A 68 -10.76 -26.69 -0.29
N GLY A 69 -11.86 -25.94 -0.39
CA GLY A 69 -12.65 -25.76 -1.62
C GLY A 69 -12.24 -24.58 -2.51
N GLY A 70 -11.26 -23.76 -2.11
CA GLY A 70 -10.76 -22.65 -2.94
C GLY A 70 -11.79 -21.55 -3.23
N GLY A 71 -12.80 -21.40 -2.37
CA GLY A 71 -13.84 -20.38 -2.50
C GLY A 71 -13.31 -18.96 -2.25
N HIS A 72 -14.06 -17.96 -2.71
CA HIS A 72 -13.77 -16.54 -2.50
C HIS A 72 -14.95 -15.87 -1.79
N ALA A 73 -14.64 -15.09 -0.75
CA ALA A 73 -15.62 -14.21 -0.15
C ALA A 73 -15.69 -12.90 -0.93
N VAL A 74 -16.92 -12.44 -1.18
CA VAL A 74 -17.18 -11.12 -1.75
C VAL A 74 -18.06 -10.35 -0.78
N TYR A 75 -17.58 -9.21 -0.33
CA TYR A 75 -18.32 -8.37 0.61
C TYR A 75 -18.09 -6.90 0.32
N ARG A 76 -18.94 -6.07 0.91
CA ARG A 76 -18.92 -4.62 0.75
C ARG A 76 -17.82 -4.01 1.63
N ALA A 77 -17.03 -3.10 1.07
CA ALA A 77 -15.91 -2.46 1.78
C ALA A 77 -16.38 -1.71 3.05
N GLU A 78 -17.61 -1.20 3.05
CA GLU A 78 -18.35 -0.64 4.19
C GLU A 78 -18.25 -1.52 5.45
N GLN A 79 -18.31 -2.83 5.26
CA GLN A 79 -18.32 -3.81 6.35
C GLN A 79 -16.93 -3.99 6.98
N LEU A 80 -15.86 -3.64 6.25
CA LEU A 80 -14.50 -3.53 6.77
C LEU A 80 -14.26 -2.20 7.49
N VAL A 81 -14.72 -1.10 6.91
CA VAL A 81 -14.51 0.26 7.44
C VAL A 81 -15.14 0.42 8.82
N ARG A 82 -16.32 -0.16 9.05
CA ARG A 82 -16.95 -0.21 10.39
C ARG A 82 -16.12 -0.92 11.45
N LYS A 83 -15.16 -1.77 11.07
CA LYS A 83 -14.24 -2.45 11.99
C LYS A 83 -12.91 -1.71 12.22
N LEU A 84 -12.58 -0.69 11.41
CA LEU A 84 -11.22 -0.17 11.30
C LEU A 84 -11.04 1.35 11.49
N VAL A 85 -12.08 2.15 11.75
CA VAL A 85 -11.91 3.61 11.75
C VAL A 85 -11.98 4.28 13.12
N THR A 86 -10.83 4.80 13.54
CA THR A 86 -10.71 6.19 14.03
C THR A 86 -9.43 6.82 13.47
N CYS A 87 -9.35 6.97 12.13
CA CYS A 87 -8.34 7.85 11.53
C CYS A 87 -8.78 9.31 11.75
N GLY A 88 -7.87 10.17 12.22
CA GLY A 88 -8.13 11.57 12.63
C GLY A 88 -8.57 12.55 11.52
N VAL A 89 -9.24 12.07 10.47
CA VAL A 89 -9.96 12.90 9.50
C VAL A 89 -11.45 12.75 9.81
N SER A 90 -12.05 13.81 10.35
CA SER A 90 -13.46 13.82 10.72
C SER A 90 -14.34 13.54 9.50
N ASN A 91 -15.15 12.47 9.58
CA ASN A 91 -16.10 11.94 8.59
C ASN A 91 -15.48 11.11 7.46
N SER A 92 -15.17 9.83 7.72
CA SER A 92 -14.87 8.87 6.65
C SER A 92 -16.16 8.25 6.09
N THR A 93 -16.66 8.74 4.95
CA THR A 93 -17.62 8.00 4.12
C THR A 93 -16.88 7.14 3.11
N LEU A 94 -17.57 6.21 2.43
CA LEU A 94 -16.93 5.40 1.37
C LEU A 94 -16.32 6.23 0.23
N GLU A 95 -16.78 7.47 0.09
CA GLU A 95 -16.26 8.43 -0.87
C GLU A 95 -14.82 8.88 -0.57
N ASP A 96 -14.30 8.58 0.63
CA ASP A 96 -12.93 8.87 1.05
C ASP A 96 -11.92 7.79 0.68
N LEU A 97 -12.38 6.65 0.13
CA LEU A 97 -11.49 5.68 -0.51
C LEU A 97 -10.93 6.19 -1.85
N GLU A 98 -11.51 7.26 -2.39
CA GLU A 98 -10.98 7.90 -3.59
C GLU A 98 -9.89 8.89 -3.22
N PRO A 99 -8.75 8.89 -3.92
CA PRO A 99 -7.74 9.92 -3.70
C PRO A 99 -8.37 11.30 -4.01
N ARG A 100 -8.52 12.13 -2.98
CA ARG A 100 -9.05 13.48 -3.08
C ARG A 100 -7.89 14.48 -3.05
N MET A 101 -7.80 15.32 -4.08
CA MET A 101 -6.92 16.50 -4.01
C MET A 101 -7.64 17.61 -3.27
N SER A 102 -7.03 18.10 -2.18
CA SER A 102 -7.51 19.27 -1.47
C SER A 102 -7.70 20.44 -2.44
N ALA A 103 -8.84 21.15 -2.33
CA ALA A 103 -9.12 22.32 -3.14
C ALA A 103 -8.04 23.42 -2.98
N ALA A 104 -7.42 23.51 -1.80
CA ALA A 104 -6.33 24.45 -1.51
C ALA A 104 -5.00 24.04 -2.17
N GLN A 105 -4.83 22.76 -2.50
CA GLN A 105 -3.63 22.21 -3.16
C GLN A 105 -3.81 22.05 -4.67
N LYS A 106 -4.98 22.41 -5.22
CA LYS A 106 -5.15 22.50 -6.66
C LYS A 106 -4.33 23.69 -7.15
N PRO A 107 -3.32 23.50 -8.01
CA PRO A 107 -2.63 24.63 -8.64
C PRO A 107 -3.69 25.53 -9.31
N ARG A 108 -3.50 26.86 -9.29
CA ARG A 108 -4.41 27.80 -9.99
C ARG A 108 -4.66 27.41 -11.45
N ASN A 109 -3.71 26.70 -12.06
CA ASN A 109 -3.77 26.17 -13.42
C ASN A 109 -4.27 24.72 -13.51
N TRP A 110 -4.92 24.15 -12.48
CA TRP A 110 -5.46 22.78 -12.54
C TRP A 110 -6.56 22.62 -13.59
N LYS A 111 -7.30 23.70 -13.89
CA LYS A 111 -8.21 23.74 -15.05
C LYS A 111 -7.47 23.60 -16.40
N SER A 112 -6.16 23.86 -16.39
CA SER A 112 -5.20 23.62 -17.47
C SER A 112 -4.19 22.52 -17.12
N ALA A 113 -4.47 21.67 -16.10
CA ALA A 113 -3.66 20.51 -15.84
C ALA A 113 -3.67 19.67 -17.12
N SER A 114 -2.47 19.44 -17.67
CA SER A 114 -2.25 18.73 -18.92
C SER A 114 -3.25 17.59 -19.09
N LYS A 115 -3.79 17.42 -20.30
CA LYS A 115 -4.58 16.22 -20.67
C LYS A 115 -3.75 14.93 -20.48
N GLU A 116 -2.44 15.07 -20.33
CA GLU A 116 -1.51 13.97 -20.19
C GLU A 116 -1.58 13.32 -18.81
N THR A 117 -1.43 12.00 -18.86
CA THR A 117 -1.22 11.16 -17.70
C THR A 117 0.15 11.44 -17.10
N ARG A 118 0.20 11.66 -15.79
CA ARG A 118 1.46 11.81 -15.03
C ARG A 118 1.84 10.49 -14.38
N TYR A 119 3.12 10.31 -14.10
CA TYR A 119 3.66 9.12 -13.46
C TYR A 119 4.25 9.50 -12.11
N VAL A 120 4.05 8.62 -11.12
CA VAL A 120 4.69 8.72 -9.80
C VAL A 120 5.55 7.48 -9.63
N GLU A 121 6.85 7.68 -9.57
CA GLU A 121 7.81 6.63 -9.28
C GLU A 121 7.80 6.31 -7.78
N LEU A 122 7.27 5.15 -7.43
CA LEU A 122 7.10 4.68 -6.06
C LEU A 122 8.23 3.72 -5.67
N TYR A 123 8.81 3.97 -4.49
CA TYR A 123 9.72 3.05 -3.81
C TYR A 123 9.08 2.56 -2.51
N VAL A 124 9.04 1.25 -2.28
CA VAL A 124 8.45 0.65 -1.09
C VAL A 124 9.54 0.04 -0.23
N VAL A 125 9.48 0.29 1.08
CA VAL A 125 10.37 -0.31 2.07
C VAL A 125 9.52 -1.10 3.06
N VAL A 126 9.96 -2.30 3.39
CA VAL A 126 9.33 -3.18 4.39
C VAL A 126 10.32 -3.37 5.52
N ASP A 127 9.91 -2.98 6.73
CA ASP A 127 10.77 -3.06 7.92
C ASP A 127 10.96 -4.51 8.40
N HIS A 128 11.90 -4.69 9.33
CA HIS A 128 12.26 -5.99 9.88
C HIS A 128 11.10 -6.62 10.66
N THR A 129 10.35 -5.80 11.41
CA THR A 129 9.21 -6.26 12.19
C THR A 129 8.12 -6.86 11.29
N GLU A 130 7.82 -6.21 10.17
CA GLU A 130 6.86 -6.70 9.18
C GLU A 130 7.43 -7.91 8.43
N TYR A 131 8.70 -7.88 8.04
CA TYR A 131 9.36 -9.01 7.37
C TYR A 131 9.19 -10.32 8.15
N ARG A 132 9.31 -10.27 9.47
CA ARG A 132 9.17 -11.45 10.35
C ARG A 132 7.78 -12.08 10.37
N LYS A 133 6.74 -11.39 9.86
CA LYS A 133 5.38 -11.93 9.76
C LYS A 133 5.19 -12.81 8.52
N TYR A 134 6.10 -12.75 7.55
CA TYR A 134 6.03 -13.50 6.30
C TYR A 134 6.93 -14.73 6.33
N ARG A 135 6.59 -15.76 5.53
CA ARG A 135 7.40 -16.98 5.45
C ARG A 135 8.67 -16.76 4.65
N ASN A 136 8.58 -15.93 3.61
CA ASN A 136 9.67 -15.68 2.69
C ASN A 136 9.52 -14.31 1.99
N ARG A 137 10.54 -13.92 1.22
CA ARG A 137 10.58 -12.65 0.46
C ARG A 137 9.61 -12.61 -0.73
N GLU A 138 9.22 -13.76 -1.29
CA GLU A 138 8.22 -13.86 -2.36
C GLU A 138 6.84 -13.43 -1.88
N ASP A 139 6.46 -13.81 -0.66
CA ASP A 139 5.16 -13.44 -0.07
C ASP A 139 5.06 -11.91 0.08
N ILE A 140 6.14 -11.27 0.57
CA ILE A 140 6.23 -9.81 0.72
C ILE A 140 6.19 -9.15 -0.66
N ARG A 141 6.99 -9.64 -1.62
CA ARG A 141 7.00 -9.12 -2.98
C ARG A 141 5.60 -9.18 -3.59
N SER A 142 4.93 -10.32 -3.50
CA SER A 142 3.58 -10.54 -4.00
C SER A 142 2.59 -9.58 -3.34
N ARG A 143 2.68 -9.41 -2.02
CA ARG A 143 1.84 -8.48 -1.27
C ARG A 143 2.04 -7.03 -1.70
N VAL A 144 3.29 -6.58 -1.85
CA VAL A 144 3.60 -5.22 -2.29
C VAL A 144 3.11 -4.98 -3.72
N LYS A 145 3.35 -5.92 -4.65
CA LYS A 145 2.84 -5.83 -6.02
C LYS A 145 1.31 -5.73 -6.06
N GLU A 146 0.61 -6.50 -5.22
CA GLU A 146 -0.85 -6.45 -5.08
C GLU A 146 -1.34 -5.08 -4.58
N ILE A 147 -0.73 -4.55 -3.52
CA ILE A 147 -1.06 -3.22 -2.98
C ILE A 147 -0.86 -2.15 -4.07
N VAL A 148 0.26 -2.18 -4.78
CA VAL A 148 0.54 -1.20 -5.83
C VAL A 148 -0.44 -1.34 -7.00
N ASN A 149 -0.85 -2.56 -7.36
CA ASN A 149 -1.86 -2.77 -8.39
C ASN A 149 -3.20 -2.09 -8.04
N HIS A 150 -3.59 -2.14 -6.77
CA HIS A 150 -4.79 -1.48 -6.27
C HIS A 150 -4.64 0.04 -6.24
N VAL A 151 -3.52 0.53 -5.70
CA VAL A 151 -3.21 1.96 -5.62
C VAL A 151 -3.16 2.60 -7.01
N ASP A 152 -2.46 1.99 -7.98
CA ASP A 152 -2.40 2.52 -9.35
C ASP A 152 -3.80 2.66 -9.96
N LYS A 153 -4.70 1.68 -9.73
CA LYS A 153 -6.08 1.77 -10.23
C LYS A 153 -6.87 2.91 -9.59
N LEU A 154 -6.68 3.16 -8.29
CA LEU A 154 -7.35 4.26 -7.58
C LEU A 154 -6.88 5.64 -8.09
N TYR A 155 -5.58 5.79 -8.35
CA TYR A 155 -4.99 7.07 -8.78
C TYR A 155 -5.23 7.40 -10.26
N GLN A 156 -5.62 6.43 -11.10
CA GLN A 156 -5.96 6.67 -12.51
C GLN A 156 -7.08 7.70 -12.71
N LYS A 157 -8.03 7.80 -11.77
CA LYS A 157 -9.07 8.84 -11.80
C LYS A 157 -8.52 10.27 -11.77
N LEU A 158 -7.38 10.45 -11.11
CA LEU A 158 -6.67 11.73 -11.06
C LEU A 158 -5.66 11.90 -12.21
N ARG A 159 -5.68 11.02 -13.22
CA ARG A 159 -4.70 10.96 -14.31
C ARG A 159 -3.26 10.78 -13.83
N PHE A 160 -3.09 10.03 -12.75
CA PHE A 160 -1.79 9.57 -12.31
C PHE A 160 -1.67 8.06 -12.51
N ARG A 161 -0.47 7.61 -12.89
CA ARG A 161 -0.06 6.21 -12.86
C ARG A 161 1.01 6.04 -11.79
N VAL A 162 0.81 5.07 -10.91
CA VAL A 162 1.76 4.75 -9.86
C VAL A 162 2.62 3.60 -10.34
N VAL A 163 3.93 3.83 -10.41
CA VAL A 163 4.89 2.89 -10.97
C VAL A 163 5.85 2.46 -9.88
N LEU A 164 5.76 1.21 -9.43
CA LEU A 164 6.76 0.62 -8.54
C LEU A 164 8.10 0.50 -9.27
N ILE A 165 9.12 1.19 -8.76
CA ILE A 165 10.48 1.18 -9.28
C ILE A 165 11.51 0.58 -8.31
N GLY A 166 11.12 0.34 -7.07
CA GLY A 166 11.94 -0.41 -6.15
C GLY A 166 11.21 -0.94 -4.92
N LEU A 167 11.66 -2.09 -4.44
CA LEU A 167 11.24 -2.72 -3.19
C LEU A 167 12.49 -3.05 -2.37
N GLU A 168 12.53 -2.57 -1.14
CA GLU A 168 13.60 -2.90 -0.20
C GLU A 168 13.04 -3.58 1.04
N ILE A 169 13.65 -4.69 1.42
CA ILE A 169 13.22 -5.51 2.56
C ILE A 169 14.36 -5.51 3.58
N TRP A 170 14.09 -4.97 4.77
CA TRP A 170 15.02 -4.96 5.90
C TRP A 170 15.00 -6.30 6.64
N ASP A 171 15.43 -7.36 5.95
CA ASP A 171 15.33 -8.75 6.41
C ASP A 171 16.27 -9.13 7.57
N ARG A 172 17.29 -8.30 7.86
CA ARG A 172 18.23 -8.50 8.98
C ARG A 172 18.02 -7.51 10.10
N GLN A 173 18.00 -6.22 9.76
CA GLN A 173 17.89 -5.13 10.71
C GLN A 173 17.38 -3.90 9.96
N ASP A 174 16.62 -3.07 10.67
CA ASP A 174 16.14 -1.79 10.16
C ASP A 174 17.30 -0.82 9.90
N LYS A 175 17.26 -0.14 8.75
CA LYS A 175 18.26 0.89 8.40
C LYS A 175 17.91 2.28 8.93
N ALA A 176 16.68 2.44 9.41
CA ALA A 176 16.24 3.62 10.16
C ALA A 176 15.64 3.16 11.49
N GLN A 177 15.71 4.01 12.51
CA GLN A 177 15.08 3.71 13.79
C GLN A 177 13.55 3.78 13.64
N ILE A 178 12.90 2.65 13.88
CA ILE A 178 11.44 2.50 13.90
C ILE A 178 10.97 2.47 15.35
N SER A 179 9.95 3.26 15.67
CA SER A 179 9.39 3.35 17.02
C SER A 179 7.87 3.39 16.99
N SER A 180 7.24 3.34 18.16
CA SER A 180 5.80 3.51 18.31
C SER A 180 5.33 4.95 18.03
N SER A 181 6.24 5.94 18.00
CA SER A 181 5.91 7.29 17.51
C SER A 181 5.92 7.30 15.96
N PRO A 182 4.77 7.60 15.31
CA PRO A 182 4.71 7.72 13.87
C PRO A 182 5.48 8.95 13.35
N GLU A 183 5.56 10.02 14.12
CA GLU A 183 6.34 11.23 13.79
C GLU A 183 7.84 10.94 13.74
N ASP A 184 8.39 10.36 14.82
CA ASP A 184 9.81 10.03 14.90
C ASP A 184 10.20 9.02 13.82
N THR A 185 9.34 8.01 13.61
CA THR A 185 9.54 6.99 12.58
C THR A 185 9.55 7.60 11.18
N LEU A 186 8.60 8.50 10.87
CA LEU A 186 8.56 9.19 9.59
C LEU A 186 9.79 10.08 9.37
N GLU A 187 10.23 10.81 10.39
CA GLU A 187 11.42 11.66 10.29
C GLU A 187 12.67 10.82 10.05
N ASN A 188 12.87 9.76 10.83
CA ASN A 188 14.02 8.85 10.70
C ASN A 188 14.03 8.19 9.32
N PHE A 189 12.88 7.73 8.84
CA PHE A 189 12.73 7.13 7.51
C PHE A 189 13.08 8.12 6.39
N LEU A 190 12.57 9.35 6.45
CA LEU A 190 12.86 10.38 5.43
C LEU A 190 14.32 10.84 5.48
N ARG A 191 14.94 10.87 6.66
CA ARG A 191 16.37 11.15 6.83
C ARG A 191 17.22 10.08 6.16
N TRP A 192 16.92 8.81 6.42
CA TRP A 192 17.56 7.67 5.75
C TRP A 192 17.36 7.74 4.22
N ARG A 193 16.12 7.94 3.77
CA ARG A 193 15.76 8.07 2.35
C ARG A 193 16.64 9.13 1.66
N SER A 194 16.75 10.31 2.26
CA SER A 194 17.49 11.43 1.67
C SER A 194 19.00 11.18 1.61
N ARG A 195 19.56 10.46 2.59
CA ARG A 195 21.01 10.28 2.72
C ARG A 195 21.53 9.05 1.98
N GLU A 196 20.76 7.98 1.95
CA GLU A 196 21.21 6.68 1.46
C GLU A 196 20.46 6.25 0.19
N LEU A 197 19.13 6.34 0.19
CA LEU A 197 18.33 5.80 -0.90
C LEU A 197 18.32 6.70 -2.14
N VAL A 198 18.03 8.00 -2.00
CA VAL A 198 17.91 8.94 -3.13
C VAL A 198 19.20 9.06 -3.95
N PRO A 199 20.41 9.13 -3.35
CA PRO A 199 21.65 9.14 -4.11
C PRO A 199 21.84 7.91 -5.01
N TRP A 200 21.34 6.75 -4.58
CA TRP A 200 21.48 5.49 -5.31
C TRP A 200 20.34 5.22 -6.29
N LYS A 201 19.09 5.56 -5.91
CA LYS A 201 17.89 5.34 -6.71
C LYS A 201 16.96 6.55 -6.62
N LYS A 202 16.91 7.35 -7.68
CA LYS A 202 15.92 8.43 -7.82
C LYS A 202 14.51 7.85 -7.89
N HIS A 203 13.57 8.50 -7.18
CA HIS A 203 12.16 8.13 -7.08
C HIS A 203 11.36 9.33 -6.54
N ASP A 204 10.07 9.41 -6.88
CA ASP A 204 9.19 10.53 -6.53
C ASP A 204 8.64 10.43 -5.11
N ASN A 205 8.34 9.22 -4.64
CA ASN A 205 7.71 8.96 -3.35
C ASN A 205 8.20 7.65 -2.74
N ALA A 206 8.43 7.64 -1.43
CA ALA A 206 8.78 6.44 -0.69
C ALA A 206 7.73 6.09 0.39
N GLN A 207 7.38 4.81 0.50
CA GLN A 207 6.42 4.32 1.47
C GLN A 207 7.08 3.26 2.35
N LEU A 208 7.12 3.49 3.66
CA LEU A 208 7.51 2.47 4.64
C LEU A 208 6.26 1.70 5.08
N ILE A 209 6.36 0.38 5.05
CA ILE A 209 5.40 -0.55 5.62
C ILE A 209 6.05 -1.15 6.87
N THR A 210 5.43 -0.91 8.03
CA THR A 210 5.96 -1.34 9.31
C THR A 210 5.02 -2.29 10.03
N GLY A 211 5.62 -3.27 10.69
CA GLY A 211 4.92 -4.19 11.57
C GLY A 211 4.81 -3.69 13.00
N VAL A 212 5.41 -2.55 13.33
CA VAL A 212 5.34 -1.89 14.63
C VAL A 212 3.99 -1.20 14.79
N ASP A 213 3.37 -1.38 15.95
CA ASP A 213 2.13 -0.68 16.29
C ASP A 213 2.44 0.75 16.75
N PHE A 214 1.86 1.73 16.07
CA PHE A 214 1.98 3.13 16.44
C PHE A 214 1.06 3.48 17.61
N GLU A 215 1.45 4.51 18.35
CA GLU A 215 0.69 5.02 19.48
C GLU A 215 -0.67 5.60 19.03
N HIS A 216 -1.62 5.53 19.96
CA HIS A 216 -2.98 6.01 19.79
C HIS A 216 -3.76 5.29 18.68
N THR A 217 -4.43 6.04 17.81
CA THR A 217 -5.26 5.51 16.71
C THR A 217 -4.61 5.73 15.35
N THR A 218 -3.32 6.06 15.33
CA THR A 218 -2.59 6.38 14.11
C THR A 218 -2.20 5.10 13.40
N VAL A 219 -2.71 4.88 12.18
CA VAL A 219 -2.34 3.73 11.34
C VAL A 219 -1.31 4.08 10.27
N GLY A 220 -0.94 5.35 10.16
CA GLY A 220 0.08 5.85 9.24
C GLY A 220 0.19 7.37 9.27
N LEU A 221 1.30 7.88 8.75
CA LEU A 221 1.60 9.32 8.70
C LEU A 221 2.38 9.66 7.44
N ALA A 222 2.03 10.78 6.81
CA ALA A 222 2.65 11.26 5.57
C ALA A 222 3.02 12.74 5.67
N LYS A 223 4.10 13.15 4.99
CA LYS A 223 4.34 14.57 4.77
C LYS A 223 3.32 15.12 3.77
N VAL A 224 2.62 16.18 4.16
CA VAL A 224 1.62 16.84 3.33
C VAL A 224 2.30 17.79 2.34
N ALA A 225 1.76 17.88 1.12
CA ALA A 225 2.22 18.80 0.07
C ALA A 225 3.69 18.62 -0.36
N SER A 226 4.28 17.45 -0.12
CA SER A 226 5.71 17.19 -0.39
C SER A 226 5.97 16.29 -1.59
N MET A 227 4.96 15.97 -2.39
CA MET A 227 5.09 15.07 -3.55
C MET A 227 6.23 15.53 -4.48
N CYS A 228 7.04 14.57 -4.95
CA CYS A 228 8.23 14.81 -5.78
C CYS A 228 9.35 15.65 -5.11
N THR A 229 9.31 15.85 -3.79
CA THR A 229 10.41 16.47 -3.02
C THR A 229 11.22 15.43 -2.22
N LEU A 230 12.33 15.86 -1.61
CA LEU A 230 13.12 15.03 -0.69
C LEU A 230 12.35 14.60 0.57
N SER A 231 11.23 15.27 0.89
CA SER A 231 10.34 14.89 2.00
C SER A 231 9.10 14.11 1.55
N SER A 232 9.04 13.69 0.28
CA SER A 232 7.96 12.87 -0.27
C SER A 232 8.01 11.44 0.26
N GLY A 233 7.25 11.18 1.31
CA GLY A 233 7.06 9.83 1.82
C GLY A 233 6.08 9.72 2.96
N ALA A 234 5.77 8.48 3.30
CA ALA A 234 4.87 8.14 4.41
C ALA A 234 5.26 6.82 5.06
N VAL A 235 4.75 6.61 6.27
CA VAL A 235 4.87 5.38 7.05
C VAL A 235 3.47 4.81 7.27
N ASN A 236 3.30 3.50 7.11
CA ASN A 236 2.02 2.82 7.24
C ASN A 236 2.19 1.57 8.11
N GLN A 237 1.43 1.48 9.19
CA GLN A 237 1.37 0.29 10.04
C GLN A 237 0.50 -0.79 9.39
N VAL A 238 0.92 -2.05 9.49
CA VAL A 238 0.10 -3.21 9.16
C VAL A 238 -0.36 -3.89 10.45
N THR A 239 -1.58 -3.57 10.88
CA THR A 239 -2.19 -4.21 12.05
C THR A 239 -2.50 -5.67 11.73
N THR A 240 -1.88 -6.59 12.46
CA THR A 240 -2.28 -8.01 12.45
C THR A 240 -3.56 -8.16 13.26
N GLY A 241 -4.70 -7.93 12.60
CA GLY A 241 -6.01 -7.81 13.24
C GLY A 241 -7.12 -8.64 12.59
N LEU A 242 -6.83 -9.86 12.15
CA LEU A 242 -7.82 -10.92 11.88
C LEU A 242 -7.11 -12.27 12.09
N GLY A 243 -6.96 -12.70 13.34
CA GLY A 243 -6.31 -13.99 13.60
C GLY A 243 -5.76 -14.24 15.01
N ARG A 244 -6.53 -13.94 16.06
CA ARG A 244 -6.40 -14.63 17.36
C ARG A 244 -7.71 -14.47 18.13
N ARG A 245 -8.68 -15.33 17.81
CA ARG A 245 -9.79 -15.60 18.72
C ARG A 245 -9.18 -16.23 19.97
N SER A 246 -9.07 -15.46 21.05
CA SER A 246 -9.09 -16.06 22.37
C SER A 246 -10.43 -16.77 22.51
N SER A 247 -10.39 -18.06 22.81
CA SER A 247 -11.52 -18.89 23.19
C SER A 247 -12.38 -18.18 24.23
N GLY A 248 -13.51 -17.63 23.80
CA GLY A 248 -14.54 -17.07 24.64
C GLY A 248 -15.85 -17.31 23.93
N SER A 249 -16.59 -18.30 24.43
CA SER A 249 -17.92 -18.68 23.95
C SER A 249 -18.84 -17.45 23.89
N PRO A 250 -19.69 -17.30 22.87
CA PRO A 250 -20.68 -16.23 22.85
C PRO A 250 -21.74 -16.51 23.94
N PRO A 251 -22.21 -15.49 24.68
CA PRO A 251 -23.43 -15.63 25.46
C PRO A 251 -24.60 -15.77 24.47
N CYS A 252 -25.26 -16.93 24.53
CA CYS A 252 -26.58 -17.13 23.94
C CYS A 252 -27.53 -16.08 24.50
N TRP A 253 -28.24 -15.37 23.62
CA TRP A 253 -29.43 -14.62 23.99
C TRP A 253 -30.65 -15.48 23.65
N SER A 254 -31.31 -15.96 24.69
CA SER A 254 -32.76 -16.20 24.80
C SER A 254 -33.10 -16.26 26.27
#